data_AF-A0A450WIL3-F1
#
_entry.id   AF-A0A450WIL3-F1
#
_cell.length_a   1.000
_cell.length_b   1.000
_cell.length_c   1.000
_cell.angle_alpha   90.00
_cell.angle_beta   90.00
_cell.angle_gamma   90.00
#
_symmetry.space_group_name_H-M   'P 1'
#
loop_
_entity.id
_entity.type
_entity.pdbx_description
1 polymer ?
#
loop_
_entity_poly.entity_id
_entity_poly.type
_entity_poly.pdbx_seq_one_letter_code
_entity_poly.pdbx_strand_id
1 'polypeptide(L)'
;MRWGIVRWRYWKNIEDLECAWTQFLIGPGAQLTCSPNKNYKDTIMKKVIKVLSLVGICAVSITGCGESSVSFQNDVRPILAKNCLECHQPGAKGFQESGLAVGDYESLMKGTKPAAGEQRGQVIVPGDSTSSTLIILIEGRADPSISMPHDREPLKEKDIAILKKWIDQGAKNN
;
A
#
# COMPACT_ATOMS: atom_id res chain seq x y z
N MET A 1 6.53 17.31 62.56
CA MET A 1 5.10 17.48 62.19
C MET A 1 4.93 17.09 60.72
N ARG A 2 3.73 16.63 60.35
CA ARG A 2 3.45 15.48 59.49
C ARG A 2 3.40 15.85 57.99
N TRP A 3 4.19 15.15 57.16
CA TRP A 3 4.15 15.25 55.70
C TRP A 3 2.84 14.63 55.17
N GLY A 4 1.99 15.46 54.55
CA GLY A 4 0.73 15.06 53.93
C GLY A 4 0.95 14.62 52.48
N ILE A 5 0.78 13.31 52.24
CA ILE A 5 0.83 12.67 50.94
C ILE A 5 -0.36 13.17 50.10
N VAL A 6 -0.10 13.99 49.08
CA VAL A 6 -1.09 14.31 48.04
C VAL A 6 -1.15 13.16 47.05
N ARG A 7 -2.30 12.50 47.04
CA ARG A 7 -2.64 11.34 46.21
C ARG A 7 -2.84 11.80 44.76
N TRP A 8 -1.85 11.56 43.92
CA TRP A 8 -1.96 11.73 42.47
C TRP A 8 -3.00 10.73 41.94
N ARG A 9 -4.15 11.22 41.50
CA ARG A 9 -5.18 10.42 40.83
C ARG A 9 -4.87 10.41 39.34
N TYR A 10 -4.54 9.24 38.83
CA TYR A 10 -4.34 8.96 37.40
C TYR A 10 -5.68 9.11 36.67
N TRP A 11 -5.75 9.99 35.68
CA TRP A 11 -6.92 10.21 34.84
C TRP A 11 -6.79 9.37 33.58
N LYS A 12 -7.76 8.51 33.30
CA LYS A 12 -7.65 7.48 32.26
C LYS A 12 -8.56 7.68 31.05
N ASN A 13 -9.28 8.79 30.91
CA ASN A 13 -10.20 9.03 29.78
C ASN A 13 -10.27 10.52 29.39
N ILE A 14 -10.47 10.76 28.09
CA ILE A 14 -10.45 12.07 27.41
C ILE A 14 -11.71 12.93 27.68
N GLU A 15 -12.78 12.35 28.23
CA GLU A 15 -14.07 13.03 28.45
C GLU A 15 -14.10 13.95 29.68
N ASP A 16 -13.06 13.93 30.52
CA ASP A 16 -12.96 14.76 31.73
C ASP A 16 -12.37 16.17 31.47
N LEU A 17 -11.98 16.48 30.22
CA LEU A 17 -11.23 17.70 29.88
C LEU A 17 -12.10 18.95 29.64
N GLU A 18 -13.41 18.83 29.46
CA GLU A 18 -14.27 19.97 29.13
C GLU A 18 -14.84 20.74 30.33
N CYS A 19 -14.74 20.19 31.56
CA CYS A 19 -15.18 20.91 32.77
C CYS A 19 -14.11 21.84 33.38
N ALA A 20 -12.88 21.84 32.87
CA ALA A 20 -11.74 22.48 33.52
C ALA A 20 -11.46 23.94 33.11
N TRP A 21 -12.11 24.46 32.06
CA TRP A 21 -11.79 25.79 31.52
C TRP A 21 -12.63 26.96 32.08
N THR A 22 -13.74 26.68 32.78
CA THR A 22 -14.66 27.72 33.27
C THR A 22 -14.41 28.20 34.70
N GLN A 23 -13.25 27.88 35.31
CA GLN A 23 -13.00 28.19 36.73
C GLN A 23 -12.02 29.34 36.99
N PHE A 24 -11.68 30.15 35.99
CA PHE A 24 -10.72 31.26 36.15
C PHE A 24 -11.36 32.66 36.33
N LEU A 25 -12.69 32.79 36.39
CA LEU A 25 -13.35 34.11 36.40
C LEU A 25 -14.35 34.37 37.55
N ILE A 26 -14.46 33.47 38.54
CA ILE A 26 -15.40 33.66 39.66
C ILE A 26 -14.67 33.30 40.96
N GLY A 27 -14.61 34.26 41.89
CA GLY A 27 -13.83 34.19 43.12
C GLY A 27 -14.15 32.99 44.04
N PRO A 28 -13.39 32.82 45.14
CA PRO A 28 -13.51 31.67 46.02
C PRO A 28 -14.84 31.70 46.77
N GLY A 29 -15.83 30.93 46.31
CA GLY A 29 -17.12 30.82 47.00
C GLY A 29 -18.26 30.12 46.27
N ALA A 30 -18.15 29.83 44.97
CA ALA A 30 -19.23 29.18 44.22
C ALA A 30 -19.01 27.66 44.07
N GLN A 31 -19.77 26.85 44.82
CA GLN A 31 -19.91 25.42 44.56
C GLN A 31 -20.95 25.20 43.46
N LEU A 32 -20.49 24.87 42.25
CA LEU A 32 -21.34 24.34 41.20
C LEU A 32 -21.48 22.82 41.43
N THR A 33 -22.64 22.38 41.93
CA THR A 33 -22.97 20.96 41.96
C THR A 33 -23.60 20.58 40.62
N CYS A 34 -22.81 19.97 39.74
CA CYS A 34 -23.35 19.34 38.54
C CYS A 34 -24.14 18.09 38.96
N SER A 35 -25.48 18.16 38.93
CA SER A 35 -26.36 17.01 39.12
C SER A 35 -26.57 16.29 37.77
N PRO A 36 -26.07 15.05 37.58
CA PRO A 36 -26.31 14.32 36.35
C PRO A 36 -27.75 13.78 36.32
N ASN A 37 -28.54 14.22 35.33
CA ASN A 37 -29.88 13.67 35.09
C ASN A 37 -29.75 12.21 34.59
N LYS A 38 -30.10 11.25 35.46
CA LYS A 38 -29.96 9.80 35.21
C LYS A 38 -30.90 9.26 34.12
N ASN A 39 -31.88 10.03 33.64
CA ASN A 39 -32.89 9.54 32.68
C ASN A 39 -32.49 9.65 31.20
N TYR A 40 -31.32 10.22 30.90
CA TYR A 40 -30.87 10.39 29.51
C TYR A 40 -30.35 9.08 28.88
N LYS A 41 -29.58 8.29 29.62
CA LYS A 41 -28.92 7.08 29.10
C LYS A 41 -29.91 5.98 28.75
N ASP A 42 -30.98 5.86 29.52
CA ASP A 42 -31.98 4.78 29.41
C ASP A 42 -32.88 4.97 28.18
N THR A 43 -33.14 6.23 27.81
CA THR A 43 -33.95 6.60 26.66
C THR A 43 -33.19 6.44 25.35
N ILE A 44 -31.88 6.76 25.36
CA ILE A 44 -31.01 6.58 24.20
C ILE A 44 -30.81 5.08 23.93
N MET A 45 -30.42 4.27 24.93
CA MET A 45 -30.19 2.83 24.75
C MET A 45 -31.44 2.07 24.26
N LYS A 46 -32.63 2.40 24.77
CA LYS A 46 -33.89 1.79 24.31
C LYS A 46 -34.24 2.16 22.85
N LYS A 47 -33.83 3.34 22.37
CA LYS A 47 -33.97 3.74 20.96
C LYS A 47 -32.94 3.02 20.07
N VAL A 48 -31.69 2.88 20.50
CA VAL A 48 -30.65 2.20 19.69
C VAL A 48 -30.97 0.71 19.52
N ILE A 49 -31.48 0.04 20.56
CA ILE A 49 -31.86 -1.39 20.50
C ILE A 49 -33.05 -1.62 19.55
N LYS A 50 -34.05 -0.72 19.52
CA LYS A 50 -35.16 -0.82 18.57
C LYS A 50 -34.74 -0.57 17.12
N VAL A 51 -33.78 0.33 16.88
CA VAL A 51 -33.24 0.58 15.54
C VAL A 51 -32.35 -0.57 15.07
N LEU A 52 -31.54 -1.16 15.96
CA LEU A 52 -30.71 -2.34 15.66
C LEU A 52 -31.54 -3.59 15.30
N SER A 53 -32.74 -3.75 15.87
CA SER A 53 -33.60 -4.90 15.58
C SER A 53 -34.38 -4.79 14.26
N LEU A 54 -34.41 -3.61 13.62
CA LEU A 54 -35.05 -3.38 12.32
C LEU A 54 -34.06 -3.35 11.14
N VAL A 55 -32.74 -3.33 11.41
CA VAL A 55 -31.67 -3.37 10.40
C VAL A 55 -30.97 -4.75 10.40
N GLY A 56 -31.72 -5.80 10.73
CA GLY A 56 -31.21 -7.16 10.91
C GLY A 56 -31.20 -8.05 9.66
N ILE A 57 -31.50 -7.53 8.45
CA ILE A 57 -31.42 -8.31 7.20
C ILE A 57 -30.93 -7.39 6.06
N CYS A 58 -29.62 -7.16 6.02
CA CYS A 58 -28.92 -6.96 4.76
C CYS A 58 -27.80 -7.99 4.76
N ALA A 59 -28.06 -9.14 4.14
CA ALA A 59 -27.04 -10.13 3.85
C ALA A 59 -25.93 -9.43 3.07
N VAL A 60 -24.79 -9.25 3.74
CA VAL A 60 -23.56 -8.78 3.12
C VAL A 60 -23.11 -9.90 2.19
N SER A 61 -23.51 -9.82 0.92
CA SER A 61 -22.83 -10.53 -0.15
C SER A 61 -21.47 -9.87 -0.31
N ILE A 62 -20.46 -10.41 0.38
CA ILE A 62 -19.06 -10.18 0.03
C ILE A 62 -18.88 -10.90 -1.30
N THR A 63 -19.20 -10.22 -2.40
CA THR A 63 -18.71 -10.63 -3.72
C THR A 63 -17.20 -10.44 -3.65
N GLY A 64 -16.49 -11.51 -3.28
CA GLY A 64 -15.05 -11.56 -3.39
C GLY A 64 -14.70 -11.30 -4.84
N CYS A 65 -14.19 -10.10 -5.13
CA CYS A 65 -13.54 -9.83 -6.40
C CYS A 65 -12.22 -10.62 -6.35
N GLY A 66 -12.29 -11.91 -6.73
CA GLY A 66 -11.11 -12.72 -6.94
C GLY A 66 -10.29 -12.02 -8.00
N GLU A 67 -9.22 -11.35 -7.60
CA GLU A 67 -8.37 -10.65 -8.52
C GLU A 67 -7.75 -11.70 -9.44
N SER A 68 -8.09 -11.64 -10.73
CA SER A 68 -7.61 -12.62 -11.70
C SER A 68 -6.08 -12.66 -11.66
N SER A 69 -5.53 -13.86 -11.44
CA SER A 69 -4.08 -14.07 -11.45
C SER A 69 -3.55 -13.89 -12.86
N VAL A 70 -2.52 -13.07 -13.01
CA VAL A 70 -1.80 -12.91 -14.29
C VAL A 70 -0.90 -14.12 -14.49
N SER A 71 -0.93 -14.73 -15.67
CA SER A 71 -0.04 -15.83 -16.05
C SER A 71 1.21 -15.29 -16.73
N PHE A 72 2.39 -15.72 -16.26
CA PHE A 72 3.64 -15.36 -16.91
C PHE A 72 3.64 -15.86 -18.37
N GLN A 73 3.24 -17.11 -18.59
CA GLN A 73 3.32 -17.73 -19.90
C GLN A 73 2.32 -17.14 -20.91
N ASN A 74 1.10 -16.81 -20.46
CA ASN A 74 0.02 -16.38 -21.36
C ASN A 74 -0.10 -14.86 -21.49
N ASP A 75 0.19 -14.10 -20.43
CA ASP A 75 -0.04 -12.65 -20.41
C ASP A 75 1.27 -11.87 -20.53
N VAL A 76 2.31 -12.24 -19.76
CA VAL A 76 3.56 -11.48 -19.67
C VAL A 76 4.54 -11.81 -20.80
N ARG A 77 4.75 -13.09 -21.08
CA ARG A 77 5.72 -13.53 -22.09
C ARG A 77 5.45 -12.97 -23.48
N PRO A 78 4.19 -12.87 -23.98
CA PRO A 78 3.93 -12.23 -25.27
C PRO A 78 4.32 -10.74 -25.30
N ILE A 79 4.14 -10.02 -24.19
CA ILE A 79 4.53 -8.61 -24.07
C ILE A 79 6.06 -8.48 -24.15
N LEU A 80 6.79 -9.31 -23.41
CA LEU A 80 8.26 -9.31 -23.42
C LEU A 80 8.82 -9.73 -24.78
N ALA A 81 8.23 -10.77 -25.39
CA ALA A 81 8.63 -11.25 -26.70
C ALA A 81 8.47 -10.17 -27.78
N LYS A 82 7.38 -9.41 -27.73
CA LYS A 82 7.09 -8.37 -28.72
C LYS A 82 7.95 -7.12 -28.54
N ASN A 83 8.16 -6.67 -27.30
CA ASN A 83 8.71 -5.34 -27.04
C ASN A 83 10.17 -5.35 -26.57
N CYS A 84 10.67 -6.45 -26.02
CA CYS A 84 11.95 -6.48 -25.30
C CYS A 84 12.97 -7.45 -25.93
N LEU A 85 12.51 -8.58 -26.44
CA LEU A 85 13.38 -9.71 -26.81
C LEU A 85 14.42 -9.36 -27.89
N GLU A 86 14.07 -8.51 -28.86
CA GLU A 86 14.97 -8.15 -29.95
C GLU A 86 16.29 -7.54 -29.46
N CYS A 87 16.24 -6.69 -28.44
CA CYS A 87 17.40 -6.01 -27.88
C CYS A 87 17.95 -6.70 -26.62
N HIS A 88 17.11 -7.41 -25.87
CA HIS A 88 17.47 -8.09 -24.62
C HIS A 88 17.58 -9.61 -24.77
N GLN A 89 18.01 -10.07 -25.94
CA GLN A 89 18.48 -11.44 -26.16
C GLN A 89 20.01 -11.50 -26.11
N PRO A 90 20.61 -12.63 -25.69
CA PRO A 90 22.06 -12.79 -25.67
C PRO A 90 22.71 -12.37 -26.99
N GLY A 91 23.68 -11.44 -26.91
CA GLY A 91 24.40 -10.92 -28.07
C GLY A 91 23.78 -9.68 -28.75
N ALA A 92 22.55 -9.29 -28.40
CA ALA A 92 21.94 -8.06 -28.91
C ALA A 92 22.41 -6.82 -28.13
N LYS A 93 22.17 -5.63 -28.70
CA LYS A 93 22.66 -4.35 -28.18
C LYS A 93 22.30 -4.11 -26.71
N GLY A 94 21.01 -4.25 -26.34
CA GLY A 94 20.54 -4.04 -24.97
C GLY A 94 21.13 -5.04 -23.96
N PHE A 95 21.34 -6.29 -24.40
CA PHE A 95 22.04 -7.31 -23.62
C PHE A 95 23.53 -6.97 -23.45
N GLN A 96 24.21 -6.40 -24.45
CA GLN A 96 25.61 -6.03 -24.30
C GLN A 96 25.81 -4.91 -23.27
N GLU A 97 24.90 -3.94 -23.24
CA GLU A 97 24.93 -2.84 -22.26
C GLU A 97 24.61 -3.34 -20.85
N SER A 98 23.43 -3.93 -20.67
CA SER A 98 22.89 -4.26 -19.34
C SER A 98 23.20 -5.70 -18.87
N GLY A 99 23.49 -6.62 -19.78
CA GLY A 99 23.55 -8.06 -19.48
C GLY A 99 22.19 -8.70 -19.16
N LEU A 100 21.07 -7.96 -19.29
CA LEU A 100 19.73 -8.49 -19.05
C LEU A 100 19.27 -9.33 -20.23
N ALA A 101 18.90 -10.59 -19.95
CA ALA A 101 18.24 -11.48 -20.89
C ALA A 101 16.77 -11.69 -20.50
N VAL A 102 15.85 -11.48 -21.44
CA VAL A 102 14.39 -11.58 -21.21
C VAL A 102 13.75 -12.80 -21.90
N GLY A 103 14.56 -13.68 -22.48
CA GLY A 103 14.09 -14.82 -23.28
C GLY A 103 13.37 -15.91 -22.47
N ASP A 104 13.69 -16.01 -21.18
CA ASP A 104 13.10 -16.97 -20.27
C ASP A 104 12.93 -16.34 -18.87
N TYR A 105 12.11 -16.99 -18.05
CA TYR A 105 11.79 -16.52 -16.71
C TYR A 105 13.02 -16.46 -15.80
N GLU A 106 13.89 -17.47 -15.82
CA GLU A 106 15.04 -17.56 -14.92
C GLU A 106 16.04 -16.44 -15.20
N SER A 107 16.33 -16.20 -16.49
CA SER A 107 17.18 -15.11 -16.96
C SER A 107 16.62 -13.74 -16.60
N LEU A 108 15.30 -13.55 -16.77
CA LEU A 108 14.63 -12.29 -16.43
C LEU A 108 14.73 -12.01 -14.91
N MET A 109 14.48 -13.02 -14.09
CA MET A 109 14.54 -12.90 -12.62
C MET A 109 15.96 -12.81 -12.08
N LYS A 110 16.95 -13.33 -12.81
CA LYS A 110 18.38 -13.20 -12.49
C LYS A 110 18.89 -11.76 -12.60
N GLY A 111 18.25 -10.93 -13.43
CA GLY A 111 18.56 -9.51 -13.59
C GLY A 111 19.78 -9.25 -14.47
N THR A 112 20.44 -8.10 -14.26
CA THR A 112 21.56 -7.62 -15.08
C THR A 112 22.89 -8.30 -14.75
N LYS A 113 23.89 -8.11 -15.61
CA LYS A 113 25.28 -8.48 -15.28
C LYS A 113 25.79 -7.59 -14.13
N PRO A 114 26.67 -8.10 -13.26
CA PRO A 114 27.32 -7.27 -12.25
C PRO A 114 28.20 -6.21 -12.91
N ALA A 115 28.13 -4.96 -12.45
CA ALA A 115 29.07 -3.92 -12.82
C ALA A 115 30.33 -4.07 -11.96
N ALA A 116 31.50 -4.30 -12.58
CA ALA A 116 32.84 -4.25 -11.96
C ALA A 116 32.93 -4.48 -10.42
N GLY A 117 32.59 -5.68 -9.95
CA GLY A 117 32.70 -6.07 -8.52
C GLY A 117 31.43 -5.86 -7.68
N GLU A 118 30.36 -5.34 -8.27
CA GLU A 118 29.06 -5.21 -7.63
C GLU A 118 28.21 -6.47 -7.76
N GLN A 119 27.11 -6.52 -7.02
CA GLN A 119 26.09 -7.56 -7.17
C GLN A 119 25.30 -7.35 -8.48
N ARG A 120 24.60 -8.39 -8.94
CA ARG A 120 23.69 -8.26 -10.08
C ARG A 120 22.59 -7.25 -9.77
N GLY A 121 22.31 -6.36 -10.71
CA GLY A 121 21.19 -5.44 -10.59
C GLY A 121 19.87 -6.18 -10.72
N GLN A 122 19.05 -6.09 -9.68
CA GLN A 122 17.72 -6.70 -9.68
C GLN A 122 16.78 -5.85 -10.55
N VAL A 123 16.19 -6.48 -11.56
CA VAL A 123 15.30 -5.80 -12.51
C VAL A 123 13.84 -5.87 -12.07
N ILE A 124 13.47 -6.96 -11.41
CA ILE A 124 12.13 -7.23 -10.88
C ILE A 124 12.25 -7.48 -9.39
N VAL A 125 11.45 -6.74 -8.62
CA VAL A 125 11.25 -6.92 -7.18
C VAL A 125 9.88 -7.56 -6.98
N PRO A 126 9.78 -8.87 -6.72
CA PRO A 126 8.50 -9.53 -6.52
C PRO A 126 7.69 -8.88 -5.39
N GLY A 127 6.44 -8.55 -5.67
CA GLY A 127 5.55 -7.87 -4.74
C GLY A 127 5.66 -6.34 -4.72
N ASP A 128 6.59 -5.75 -5.47
CA ASP A 128 6.74 -4.29 -5.57
C ASP A 128 7.05 -3.86 -7.00
N SER A 129 6.00 -3.63 -7.78
CA SER A 129 6.12 -3.07 -9.12
C SER A 129 6.66 -1.64 -9.14
N THR A 130 6.46 -0.86 -8.08
CA THR A 130 6.85 0.56 -8.04
C THR A 130 8.36 0.72 -7.93
N SER A 131 8.99 -0.13 -7.13
CA SER A 131 10.45 -0.16 -6.93
C SER A 131 11.18 -1.03 -7.97
N SER A 132 10.45 -1.82 -8.77
CA SER A 132 11.04 -2.64 -9.81
C SER A 132 11.63 -1.79 -10.94
N THR A 133 12.94 -1.93 -11.19
CA THR A 133 13.66 -1.23 -12.27
C THR A 133 12.96 -1.36 -13.62
N LEU A 134 12.41 -2.54 -13.94
CA LEU A 134 11.65 -2.75 -15.17
C LEU A 134 10.54 -1.69 -15.36
N ILE A 135 9.74 -1.47 -14.32
CA ILE A 135 8.61 -0.54 -14.37
C ILE A 135 9.10 0.91 -14.38
N ILE A 136 10.13 1.23 -13.59
CA ILE A 136 10.75 2.56 -13.57
C ILE A 136 11.22 2.97 -14.97
N LEU A 137 11.86 2.06 -15.70
CA LEU A 137 12.41 2.35 -17.03
C LEU A 137 11.34 2.46 -18.12
N ILE A 138 10.28 1.64 -18.08
CA ILE A 138 9.22 1.68 -19.10
C ILE A 138 8.19 2.79 -18.87
N GLU A 139 8.05 3.26 -17.63
CA GLU A 139 7.23 4.44 -17.29
C GLU A 139 7.98 5.76 -17.49
N GLY A 140 9.27 5.71 -17.87
CA GLY A 140 10.10 6.91 -18.06
C GLY A 140 10.36 7.70 -16.77
N ARG A 141 10.34 7.03 -15.61
CA ARG A 141 10.65 7.64 -14.30
C ARG A 141 12.15 7.76 -14.04
N ALA A 142 12.97 7.12 -14.86
CA ALA A 142 14.44 7.21 -14.81
C ALA A 142 14.98 8.29 -15.77
N ASP A 143 16.31 8.44 -15.78
CA ASP A 143 16.99 9.30 -16.74
C ASP A 143 16.67 8.87 -18.19
N PRO A 144 16.39 9.82 -19.11
CA PRO A 144 16.07 9.51 -20.50
C PRO A 144 17.12 8.66 -21.23
N SER A 145 18.40 8.74 -20.83
CA SER A 145 19.50 7.97 -21.44
C SER A 145 19.42 6.47 -21.18
N ILE A 146 18.67 6.04 -20.16
CA ILE A 146 18.48 4.63 -19.78
C ILE A 146 17.01 4.19 -19.86
N SER A 147 16.12 5.09 -20.25
CA SER A 147 14.69 4.80 -20.39
C SER A 147 14.43 3.77 -21.48
N MET A 148 13.44 2.92 -21.27
CA MET A 148 13.05 1.88 -22.23
C MET A 148 11.62 2.11 -22.74
N PRO A 149 11.29 1.73 -23.97
CA PRO A 149 12.20 1.22 -25.01
C PRO A 149 12.99 2.35 -25.69
N HIS A 150 14.27 2.11 -26.01
CA HIS A 150 15.08 3.08 -26.77
C HIS A 150 14.63 3.17 -28.23
N ASP A 151 14.56 4.39 -28.75
CA ASP A 151 14.25 4.70 -30.15
C ASP A 151 12.96 4.03 -30.67
N ARG A 152 12.02 3.73 -29.76
CA ARG A 152 10.72 3.12 -30.06
C ARG A 152 9.60 3.83 -29.31
N GLU A 153 8.39 3.64 -29.79
CA GLU A 153 7.18 4.08 -29.11
C GLU A 153 7.11 3.46 -27.70
N PRO A 154 6.66 4.23 -26.68
CA PRO A 154 6.38 3.70 -25.35
C PRO A 154 5.43 2.50 -25.38
N LEU A 155 5.53 1.66 -24.35
CA LEU A 155 4.60 0.55 -24.18
C LEU A 155 3.19 1.07 -23.94
N LYS A 156 2.20 0.31 -24.38
CA LYS A 156 0.80 0.64 -24.11
C LYS A 156 0.53 0.51 -22.61
N GLU A 157 -0.24 1.43 -22.05
CA GLU A 157 -0.66 1.41 -20.64
C GLU A 157 -1.25 0.06 -20.20
N LYS A 158 -2.03 -0.59 -21.07
CA LYS A 158 -2.58 -1.93 -20.79
C LYS A 158 -1.50 -3.00 -20.57
N ASP A 159 -0.39 -2.93 -21.31
CA ASP A 159 0.68 -3.91 -21.23
C ASP A 159 1.53 -3.63 -19.98
N ILE A 160 1.77 -2.35 -19.67
CA ILE A 160 2.41 -1.92 -18.42
C ILE A 160 1.58 -2.38 -17.21
N ALA A 161 0.26 -2.22 -17.24
CA ALA A 161 -0.63 -2.65 -16.16
C ALA A 161 -0.57 -4.17 -15.91
N ILE A 162 -0.48 -4.99 -16.97
CA ILE A 162 -0.31 -6.44 -16.86
C ILE A 162 1.04 -6.77 -16.19
N LEU A 163 2.12 -6.11 -16.60
CA LEU A 163 3.45 -6.30 -16.01
C LEU A 163 3.46 -5.93 -14.53
N LYS A 164 2.90 -4.77 -14.17
CA LYS A 164 2.81 -4.30 -12.77
C LYS A 164 2.04 -5.29 -11.92
N LYS A 165 0.84 -5.68 -12.37
CA LYS A 165 -0.01 -6.63 -11.66
C LYS A 165 0.68 -7.98 -11.47
N TRP A 166 1.36 -8.50 -12.48
CA TRP A 166 2.13 -9.74 -12.34
C TRP A 166 3.26 -9.61 -11.31
N ILE A 167 4.00 -8.50 -11.32
CA ILE A 167 5.05 -8.24 -10.32
C ILE A 167 4.46 -8.16 -8.92
N ASP A 168 3.38 -7.41 -8.73
CA ASP A 168 2.69 -7.23 -7.45
C ASP A 168 2.12 -8.55 -6.92
N GLN A 169 1.74 -9.48 -7.81
CA GLN A 169 1.33 -10.85 -7.48
C GLN A 169 2.51 -11.79 -7.13
N GLY A 170 3.72 -11.25 -7.03
CA GLY A 170 4.94 -11.98 -6.67
C GLY A 170 5.72 -12.52 -7.86
N ALA A 171 5.50 -11.97 -9.06
CA ALA A 171 6.25 -12.29 -10.28
C ALA A 171 6.41 -13.80 -10.53
N LYS A 172 5.34 -14.58 -10.37
CA LYS A 172 5.40 -16.06 -10.41
C LYS A 172 5.56 -16.59 -11.83
N ASN A 173 6.20 -17.76 -11.97
CA ASN A 173 6.23 -18.53 -13.21
C ASN A 173 5.03 -19.51 -13.26
N ASN A 174 3.90 -19.08 -13.83
CA ASN A 174 2.61 -19.78 -13.84
C ASN A 174 1.92 -19.82 -15.21
#